data_AF-A0AAF6AVD7-F1
#
_entry.id   AF-A0AAF6AVD7-F1
#
_cell.length_a   1.000
_cell.length_b   1.000
_cell.length_c   1.000
_cell.angle_alpha   90.00
_cell.angle_beta   90.00
_cell.angle_gamma   90.00
#
_symmetry.space_group_name_H-M   'P 1'
#
loop_
_entity.id
_entity.type
_entity.pdbx_description
1 polymer ?
#
loop_
_entity_poly.entity_id
_entity_poly.type
_entity_poly.pdbx_seq_one_letter_code
_entity_poly.pdbx_strand_id
1 'polypeptide(L)'
;MSYTIRVRVIQTKPSVWYSIVEKTNWSGSTWSDVDGEQFLIMETSGKSGMLRLKNHAGDVFIVALGVHNYKRWCDIVVNQKSNQTSVDILPTYYSSGPETRCCGSSWRASRIAPPRAGSSG
;
A
#
# COMPACT_ATOMS: atom_id res chain seq x y z
N MET A 1 -17.92 13.15 -5.48
CA MET A 1 -16.92 13.89 -4.69
C MET A 1 -15.63 13.10 -4.75
N SER A 2 -14.55 13.74 -5.20
CA SER A 2 -13.23 13.13 -5.28
C SER A 2 -12.53 13.13 -3.92
N TYR A 3 -11.61 12.19 -3.73
CA TYR A 3 -10.79 12.05 -2.55
C TYR A 3 -9.32 12.02 -2.97
N THR A 4 -8.46 12.69 -2.22
CA THR A 4 -7.02 12.66 -2.46
C THR A 4 -6.29 12.24 -1.20
N ILE A 5 -5.40 11.25 -1.31
CA ILE A 5 -4.48 10.86 -0.24
C ILE A 5 -3.07 11.29 -0.66
N ARG A 6 -2.48 12.19 0.11
CA ARG A 6 -1.08 12.60 -0.01
C ARG A 6 -0.20 11.67 0.83
N VAL A 7 0.86 11.15 0.23
CA VAL A 7 1.78 10.19 0.85
C VAL A 7 3.19 10.75 0.79
N ARG A 8 3.82 10.82 1.96
CA ARG A 8 5.23 11.18 2.10
C ARG A 8 5.99 9.98 2.65
N VAL A 9 7.02 9.54 1.93
CA VAL A 9 7.89 8.45 2.38
C VAL A 9 9.03 9.04 3.20
N ILE A 10 9.08 8.70 4.48
CA ILE A 10 10.12 9.15 5.41
C ILE A 10 10.95 7.92 5.78
N GLN A 11 12.25 7.96 5.45
CA GLN A 11 13.19 6.88 5.76
C GLN A 11 14.13 7.34 6.87
N THR A 12 14.04 6.69 8.02
CA THR A 12 14.79 7.12 9.23
C THR A 12 16.11 6.37 9.41
N LYS A 13 16.31 5.25 8.72
CA LYS A 13 17.53 4.43 8.80
C LYS A 13 18.37 4.62 7.53
N PRO A 14 19.50 5.35 7.58
CA PRO A 14 20.29 5.66 6.39
C PRO A 14 21.02 4.44 5.80
N SER A 15 21.16 3.34 6.55
CA SER A 15 21.81 2.11 6.08
C SER A 15 20.95 1.24 5.16
N VAL A 16 19.64 1.47 5.11
CA VAL A 16 18.71 0.71 4.27
C VAL A 16 17.77 1.68 3.58
N TRP A 17 17.90 1.76 2.26
CA TRP A 17 17.04 2.62 1.44
C TRP A 17 16.03 1.79 0.65
N TYR A 18 14.79 2.27 0.62
CA TYR A 18 13.69 1.73 -0.18
C TYR A 18 13.35 2.68 -1.32
N SER A 19 13.15 2.12 -2.51
CA SER A 19 12.62 2.81 -3.68
C SER A 19 11.23 2.29 -4.03
N ILE A 20 10.36 3.16 -4.53
CA ILE A 20 9.08 2.74 -5.10
C ILE A 20 9.38 2.06 -6.44
N VAL A 21 8.97 0.81 -6.58
CA VAL A 21 9.19 -0.01 -7.79
C VAL A 21 7.90 -0.29 -8.56
N GLU A 22 6.74 -0.01 -7.97
CA GLU A 22 5.43 -0.23 -8.59
C GLU A 22 4.40 0.72 -7.97
N LYS A 23 3.54 1.29 -8.82
CA LYS A 23 2.35 2.04 -8.42
C LYS A 23 1.16 1.40 -9.12
N THR A 24 0.15 1.00 -8.36
CA THR A 24 -1.06 0.37 -8.90
C THR A 24 -2.27 1.09 -8.34
N ASN A 25 -3.30 1.22 -9.16
CA ASN A 25 -4.52 1.93 -8.84
C ASN A 25 -5.72 1.10 -9.29
N TRP A 26 -6.82 1.18 -8.54
CA TRP A 26 -8.08 0.62 -8.99
C TRP A 26 -8.72 1.51 -10.04
N SER A 27 -9.60 0.98 -10.89
CA SER A 27 -10.29 1.79 -11.90
C SER A 27 -11.03 2.98 -11.26
N GLY A 28 -10.82 4.19 -11.79
CA GLY A 28 -11.32 5.45 -11.22
C GLY A 28 -10.44 6.07 -10.13
N SER A 29 -9.19 5.61 -10.00
CA SER A 29 -8.15 6.31 -9.25
C SER A 29 -6.88 6.47 -10.09
N THR A 30 -6.03 7.44 -9.74
CA THR A 30 -4.77 7.72 -10.42
C THR A 30 -3.69 8.08 -9.41
N TRP A 31 -2.44 7.74 -9.74
CA TRP A 31 -1.27 8.20 -9.01
C TRP A 31 -0.62 9.38 -9.73
N SER A 32 -0.23 10.39 -8.98
CA SER A 32 0.66 11.47 -9.45
C SER A 32 1.83 11.65 -8.50
N ASP A 33 2.91 12.19 -9.04
CA ASP A 33 4.17 12.47 -8.33
C ASP A 33 4.46 13.96 -8.47
N VAL A 34 4.61 14.66 -7.33
CA VAL A 34 4.94 16.08 -7.30
C VAL A 34 5.94 16.28 -6.16
N ASP A 35 7.11 16.84 -6.46
CA ASP A 35 8.17 17.12 -5.49
C ASP A 35 8.59 15.91 -4.63
N GLY A 36 8.54 14.70 -5.20
CA GLY A 36 8.88 13.44 -4.52
C GLY A 36 7.79 12.90 -3.59
N GLU A 37 6.64 13.55 -3.52
CA GLU A 37 5.46 13.06 -2.82
C GLU A 37 4.51 12.34 -3.77
N GLN A 38 3.78 11.37 -3.22
CA GLN A 38 2.84 10.55 -3.99
C GLN A 38 1.42 10.98 -3.68
N PHE A 39 0.62 11.18 -4.71
CA PHE A 39 -0.78 11.57 -4.58
C PHE A 39 -1.66 10.50 -5.22
N LEU A 40 -2.50 9.86 -4.40
CA LEU A 40 -3.56 8.98 -4.86
C LEU A 40 -4.85 9.79 -4.99
N ILE A 41 -5.27 10.04 -6.22
CA ILE A 41 -6.51 10.76 -6.54
C ILE A 41 -7.57 9.71 -6.86
N MET A 42 -8.73 9.79 -6.22
CA MET A 42 -9.85 8.86 -6.38
C MET A 42 -11.10 9.65 -6.72
N GLU A 43 -11.78 9.29 -7.81
CA GLU A 43 -12.96 10.02 -8.28
C GLU A 43 -14.16 9.87 -7.32
N THR A 44 -14.23 8.72 -6.64
CA THR A 44 -15.30 8.36 -5.69
C THR A 44 -14.76 7.54 -4.52
N SER A 45 -15.55 7.41 -3.45
CA SER A 45 -15.27 6.47 -2.35
C SER A 45 -15.39 5.02 -2.85
N GLY A 46 -14.67 4.09 -2.22
CA GLY A 46 -14.60 2.69 -2.62
C GLY A 46 -13.43 2.39 -3.56
N LYS A 47 -12.50 3.34 -3.73
CA LYS A 47 -11.31 3.19 -4.57
C LYS A 47 -10.06 3.12 -3.70
N SER A 48 -8.99 2.57 -4.28
CA SER A 48 -7.71 2.41 -3.60
C SER A 48 -6.56 2.37 -4.59
N GLY A 49 -5.35 2.40 -4.05
CA GLY A 49 -4.10 2.25 -4.77
C GLY A 49 -3.02 1.68 -3.87
N MET A 50 -1.95 1.19 -4.48
CA MET A 50 -0.82 0.55 -3.82
C MET A 50 0.50 1.13 -4.30
N LEU A 51 1.44 1.22 -3.37
CA LEU A 51 2.84 1.50 -3.62
C LEU A 51 3.66 0.30 -3.19
N ARG A 52 4.43 -0.29 -4.11
CA ARG A 52 5.41 -1.33 -3.78
C ARG A 52 6.76 -0.71 -3.57
N LEU A 53 7.36 -0.98 -2.42
CA LEU A 53 8.68 -0.51 -2.05
C LEU A 53 9.64 -1.70 -1.98
N LYS A 54 10.82 -1.52 -2.54
CA LYS A 54 11.89 -2.53 -2.55
C LYS A 54 13.21 -1.89 -2.12
N ASN A 55 14.00 -2.59 -1.31
CA ASN A 55 15.37 -2.19 -0.98
C ASN A 55 16.40 -2.94 -1.85
N HIS A 56 17.66 -2.52 -1.76
CA HIS A 56 18.77 -3.17 -2.45
C HIS A 56 19.03 -4.61 -1.98
N ALA A 57 18.67 -4.95 -0.73
CA ALA A 57 18.79 -6.30 -0.19
C ALA A 57 17.71 -7.27 -0.73
N GLY A 58 16.70 -6.75 -1.44
CA GLY A 58 15.61 -7.54 -2.00
C GLY A 58 14.37 -7.66 -1.11
N ASP A 59 14.33 -7.02 0.05
CA ASP A 59 13.12 -6.92 0.86
C ASP A 59 12.07 -6.08 0.13
N VAL A 60 10.85 -6.60 0.10
CA VAL A 60 9.71 -5.96 -0.55
C VAL A 60 8.55 -5.86 0.43
N PHE A 61 7.94 -4.68 0.47
CA PHE A 61 6.64 -4.48 1.12
C PHE A 61 5.74 -3.60 0.26
N ILE A 62 4.43 -3.71 0.48
CA ILE A 62 3.42 -2.92 -0.22
C ILE A 62 2.64 -2.10 0.79
N VAL A 63 2.40 -0.83 0.45
CA VAL A 63 1.53 0.06 1.19
C VAL A 63 0.25 0.22 0.37
N ALA A 64 -0.89 -0.18 0.94
CA ALA A 64 -2.21 -0.03 0.36
C ALA A 64 -2.94 1.13 1.03
N LEU A 65 -3.59 1.97 0.22
CA LEU A 65 -4.27 3.18 0.66
C LEU A 65 -5.58 3.31 -0.09
N GLY A 66 -6.62 3.77 0.59
CA GLY A 66 -7.90 4.01 -0.07
C GLY A 66 -8.92 4.69 0.80
N VAL A 67 -10.12 4.84 0.23
CA VAL A 67 -11.30 5.34 0.93
C VAL A 67 -12.40 4.30 0.79
N HIS A 68 -13.04 3.95 1.91
CA HIS A 68 -14.18 3.06 1.95
C HIS A 68 -15.25 3.64 2.88
N ASN A 69 -16.51 3.67 2.45
CA ASN A 69 -17.61 4.32 3.17
C ASN A 69 -17.24 5.72 3.69
N TYR A 70 -16.63 6.53 2.82
CA TYR A 70 -16.20 7.91 3.12
C TYR A 70 -15.13 8.04 4.22
N LYS A 71 -14.50 6.93 4.63
CA LYS A 71 -13.41 6.89 5.60
C LYS A 71 -12.13 6.40 4.95
N ARG A 72 -11.01 7.07 5.26
CA ARG A 72 -9.69 6.61 4.81
C ARG A 72 -9.30 5.30 5.47
N TRP A 73 -8.54 4.49 4.77
CA TRP A 73 -7.92 3.29 5.30
C TRP A 73 -6.52 3.08 4.73
N CYS A 74 -5.69 2.39 5.49
CA CYS A 74 -4.37 1.96 5.07
C CYS A 74 -4.06 0.53 5.50
N ASP A 75 -3.26 -0.16 4.71
CA ASP A 75 -2.69 -1.45 5.05
C ASP A 75 -1.22 -1.53 4.61
N ILE A 76 -0.45 -2.39 5.28
CA ILE A 76 0.95 -2.66 4.99
C ILE A 76 1.09 -4.17 4.88
N VAL A 77 1.54 -4.59 3.71
CA VAL A 77 1.78 -5.98 3.37
C VAL A 77 3.28 -6.19 3.35
N VAL A 78 3.78 -6.92 4.34
CA VAL A 78 5.19 -7.30 4.45
C VAL A 78 5.44 -8.70 3.87
N ASN A 79 6.72 -9.08 3.78
CA ASN A 79 7.17 -10.43 3.40
C ASN A 79 6.64 -10.91 2.04
N GLN A 80 6.57 -10.01 1.07
CA GLN A 80 6.12 -10.38 -0.27
C GLN A 80 7.22 -11.12 -1.03
N LYS A 81 6.83 -12.23 -1.67
CA LYS A 81 7.70 -12.91 -2.62
C LYS A 81 7.94 -11.99 -3.82
N SER A 82 9.10 -12.12 -4.46
CA SER A 82 9.48 -11.28 -5.60
C SER A 82 8.47 -11.31 -6.75
N ASN A 83 7.73 -12.43 -6.89
CA ASN A 83 6.71 -12.67 -7.91
C ASN A 83 5.30 -12.23 -7.52
N GLN A 84 5.05 -11.81 -6.28
CA GLN A 84 3.76 -11.24 -5.90
C GLN A 84 3.78 -9.74 -6.18
N THR A 85 3.06 -9.33 -7.23
CA THR A 85 2.97 -7.94 -7.66
C THR A 85 1.82 -7.23 -6.97
N SER A 86 1.81 -5.90 -7.02
CA SER A 86 0.70 -5.13 -6.45
C SER A 86 -0.59 -5.33 -7.26
N VAL A 87 -0.48 -5.70 -8.53
CA VAL A 87 -1.61 -6.08 -9.39
C VAL A 87 -2.34 -7.33 -8.89
N ASP A 88 -1.62 -8.30 -8.34
CA ASP A 88 -2.24 -9.52 -7.80
C ASP A 88 -2.93 -9.26 -6.45
N ILE A 89 -2.36 -8.35 -5.66
CA ILE A 89 -2.82 -8.07 -4.30
C ILE A 89 -3.99 -7.10 -4.28
N LEU A 90 -4.01 -6.10 -5.16
CA LEU A 90 -5.05 -5.06 -5.18
C LEU A 90 -6.47 -5.63 -5.29
N PRO A 91 -6.79 -6.58 -6.19
CA PRO A 91 -8.11 -7.20 -6.27
C PRO A 91 -8.54 -7.91 -4.97
N THR A 92 -7.61 -8.39 -4.14
CA THR A 92 -7.94 -9.10 -2.88
C THR A 92 -8.56 -8.18 -1.83
N TYR A 93 -8.51 -6.85 -1.99
CA TYR A 93 -9.22 -5.89 -1.14
C TYR A 93 -10.68 -5.66 -1.58
N TYR A 94 -11.06 -6.20 -2.74
CA TYR A 94 -12.37 -6.04 -3.35
C TYR A 94 -13.17 -7.34 -3.47
N SER A 95 -12.48 -8.49 -3.41
CA SER A 95 -13.14 -9.79 -3.41
C SER A 95 -13.88 -10.04 -2.10
N SER A 96 -14.96 -10.84 -2.16
CA SER A 96 -15.66 -11.36 -0.99
C SER A 96 -15.30 -12.83 -0.82
N GLY A 97 -14.35 -13.14 0.06
CA GLY A 97 -13.87 -14.50 0.30
C GLY A 97 -12.93 -14.59 1.51
N PRO A 98 -12.48 -15.81 1.88
CA PRO A 98 -11.56 -16.02 2.99
C PRO A 98 -10.16 -15.40 2.77
N GLU A 99 -9.79 -15.13 1.52
CA GLU A 99 -8.55 -14.44 1.14
C GLU A 99 -8.67 -12.91 1.13
N THR A 100 -9.86 -12.37 1.42
CA THR A 100 -10.07 -10.94 1.45
C THR A 100 -9.28 -10.32 2.59
N ARG A 101 -8.22 -9.58 2.24
CA ARG A 101 -7.36 -8.92 3.24
C ARG A 101 -8.08 -7.86 4.06
N CYS A 102 -9.21 -7.36 3.55
CA CYS A 102 -10.09 -6.44 4.24
C CYS A 102 -11.57 -6.84 4.09
N CYS A 103 -11.96 -8.03 4.56
CA CYS A 103 -13.38 -8.28 4.84
C CYS A 103 -13.67 -7.91 6.31
N GLY A 104 -14.46 -6.84 6.49
CA GLY A 104 -15.49 -6.84 7.52
C GLY A 104 -15.14 -6.43 8.95
N SER A 105 -14.31 -5.39 9.20
CA SER A 105 -14.36 -4.52 10.42
C SER A 105 -13.08 -3.73 10.73
N SER A 106 -11.96 -3.97 10.04
CA SER A 106 -10.65 -3.39 10.40
C SER A 106 -10.09 -2.43 9.33
N TRP A 107 -10.90 -1.52 8.80
CA TRP A 107 -10.37 -0.38 8.04
C TRP A 107 -9.62 0.54 9.01
N ARG A 108 -8.29 0.46 9.02
CA ARG A 108 -7.46 1.18 9.99
C ARG A 108 -7.03 2.53 9.43
N ALA A 109 -7.08 3.56 10.26
CA ALA A 109 -6.52 4.87 9.94
C ALA A 109 -4.98 4.92 10.09
N SER A 110 -4.39 3.94 10.78
CA SER A 110 -2.95 3.77 10.96
C SER A 110 -2.61 2.29 11.10
N ARG A 111 -1.45 1.89 10.59
CA ARG A 111 -0.90 0.54 10.75
C ARG A 111 0.61 0.61 10.91
N ILE A 112 1.12 -0.16 11.88
CA ILE A 112 2.55 -0.42 12.06
C ILE A 112 2.76 -1.91 11.80
N ALA A 113 3.70 -2.24 10.92
CA ALA A 113 4.15 -3.61 10.72
C ALA A 113 5.53 -3.76 11.37
N PRO A 114 5.76 -4.75 12.24
CA PRO A 114 7.08 -4.97 12.82
C PRO A 114 8.08 -5.35 11.72
N PRO A 115 9.36 -4.95 11.84
CA PRO A 115 10.41 -5.47 10.97
C PRO A 115 10.53 -6.98 11.18
N ARG A 116 10.92 -7.71 10.12
CA ARG A 116 11.21 -9.14 10.18
C ARG A 116 12.14 -9.40 11.37
N ALA A 117 11.70 -10.24 12.31
CA ALA A 117 12.64 -10.83 13.27
C ALA A 117 13.64 -11.62 12.43
N GLY A 118 14.90 -11.17 12.41
CA GLY A 118 15.97 -11.98 11.84
C GLY A 118 15.96 -13.32 12.56
N SER A 119 15.83 -14.40 11.81
CA SER A 119 16.08 -15.73 12.33
C SER A 119 17.56 -15.80 12.68
N SER A 120 17.88 -15.56 13.94
CA SER A 120 19.12 -16.04 14.54
C SER A 120 19.00 -17.55 14.71
N GLY A 121 19.79 -18.31 13.96
CA GLY A 121 19.84 -19.78 14.02
C GLY A 121 20.12 -20.38 12.66
#